data_AF-A0AAE3KMT8-F1
#
_entry.id   AF-A0AAE3KMT8-F1
#
_cell.length_a   1.000
_cell.length_b   1.000
_cell.length_c   1.000
_cell.angle_alpha   90.00
_cell.angle_beta   90.00
_cell.angle_gamma   90.00
#
_symmetry.space_group_name_H-M   'P 1'
#
loop_
_entity.id
_entity.type
_entity.pdbx_description
1 polymer ?
#
loop_
_entity_poly.entity_id
_entity_poly.type
_entity_poly.pdbx_seq_one_letter_code
_entity_poly.pdbx_strand_id
1 'polypeptide(L)'
;MNFINPKTDFAFKRIFGSEQNKDILISFLNGILYEGKSTIKNLEILNPYQAPKIRGVKDTYLDVKAVLDNEQTVIIEMQVLNVEGFEKRILYNEVANIATLNREELEELEQREMYLIDQRNAIKRADKQGEERGLRQKSLEIAAKLLDILDEASISQITGLSLEEVQRLKEER
;
A
#
# COMPACT_ATOMS: atom_id res chain seq x y z
N MET A 1 -6.97 -18.42 -11.23
CA MET A 1 -7.30 -17.06 -11.69
C MET A 1 -6.13 -16.16 -11.31
N ASN A 2 -5.56 -15.41 -12.26
CA ASN A 2 -4.48 -14.46 -11.97
C ASN A 2 -5.09 -13.12 -11.59
N PHE A 3 -4.85 -12.67 -10.37
CA PHE A 3 -5.33 -11.37 -9.88
C PHE A 3 -4.25 -10.32 -10.10
N ILE A 4 -4.62 -9.16 -10.65
CA ILE A 4 -3.72 -8.03 -10.79
C ILE A 4 -3.78 -7.23 -9.48
N ASN A 5 -2.64 -6.94 -8.88
CA ASN A 5 -2.57 -6.13 -7.66
C ASN A 5 -3.03 -4.69 -7.95
N PRO A 6 -4.13 -4.19 -7.32
CA PRO A 6 -4.68 -2.86 -7.59
C PRO A 6 -3.78 -1.71 -7.14
N LYS A 7 -2.74 -2.00 -6.34
CA LYS A 7 -1.71 -1.03 -5.94
C LYS A 7 -0.67 -0.76 -7.04
N THR A 8 -0.71 -1.51 -8.14
CA THR A 8 0.13 -1.22 -9.31
C THR A 8 -0.52 -0.09 -10.12
N ASP A 9 0.30 0.83 -10.64
CA ASP A 9 -0.17 1.96 -11.47
C ASP A 9 -1.10 1.51 -12.62
N PHE A 10 -0.73 0.43 -13.31
CA PHE A 10 -1.53 -0.15 -14.40
C PHE A 10 -2.92 -0.62 -13.94
N ALA A 11 -2.98 -1.37 -12.83
CA ALA A 11 -4.25 -1.86 -12.32
C ALA A 11 -5.11 -0.73 -11.78
N PHE A 12 -4.49 0.21 -11.04
CA PHE A 12 -5.16 1.37 -10.49
C PHE A 12 -5.82 2.20 -11.59
N LYS A 13 -5.08 2.54 -12.66
CA LYS A 13 -5.61 3.28 -13.81
C LYS A 13 -6.66 2.50 -14.60
N ARG A 14 -6.52 1.17 -14.71
CA ARG A 14 -7.53 0.35 -15.38
C ARG A 14 -8.84 0.29 -14.60
N ILE A 15 -8.77 0.34 -13.27
CA ILE A 15 -9.94 0.33 -12.40
C ILE A 15 -10.57 1.72 -12.33
N PHE A 16 -9.78 2.78 -12.12
CA PHE A 16 -10.28 4.12 -11.77
C PHE A 16 -10.11 5.20 -12.85
N GLY A 17 -9.29 4.96 -13.86
CA GLY A 17 -8.91 5.95 -14.87
C GLY A 17 -9.78 5.97 -16.12
N SER A 18 -10.91 5.24 -16.14
CA SER A 18 -11.83 5.20 -17.30
C SER A 18 -13.18 5.80 -16.93
N GLU A 19 -13.78 6.53 -17.88
CA GLU A 19 -15.13 7.11 -17.72
C GLU A 19 -16.21 6.05 -17.45
N GLN A 20 -16.00 4.81 -17.93
CA GLN A 20 -16.93 3.70 -17.72
C GLN A 20 -16.96 3.21 -16.27
N ASN A 21 -15.89 3.45 -15.51
CA ASN A 21 -15.75 3.00 -14.12
C ASN A 21 -15.95 4.15 -13.11
N LYS A 22 -16.53 5.25 -13.57
CA LYS A 22 -16.76 6.46 -12.77
C LYS A 22 -17.53 6.20 -11.48
N ASP A 23 -18.55 5.36 -11.52
CA ASP A 23 -19.35 5.01 -10.33
C ASP A 23 -18.52 4.26 -9.28
N ILE A 24 -17.56 3.43 -9.72
CA ILE A 24 -16.62 2.72 -8.84
C ILE A 24 -15.70 3.75 -8.16
N LEU A 25 -15.21 4.73 -8.92
CA LEU A 25 -14.38 5.80 -8.37
C LEU A 25 -15.15 6.69 -7.37
N ILE A 26 -16.41 7.05 -7.68
CA ILE A 26 -17.28 7.79 -6.75
C ILE A 26 -17.48 7.02 -5.45
N SER A 27 -17.82 5.72 -5.55
CA SER A 27 -18.02 4.86 -4.39
C SER A 27 -16.76 4.75 -3.53
N PHE A 28 -15.61 4.54 -4.18
CA PHE A 28 -14.31 4.46 -3.51
C PHE A 28 -13.96 5.76 -2.77
N LEU A 29 -14.10 6.92 -3.43
CA LEU A 29 -13.78 8.22 -2.83
C LEU A 29 -14.74 8.58 -1.69
N ASN A 30 -16.03 8.29 -1.82
CA ASN A 30 -16.99 8.45 -0.73
C ASN A 30 -16.62 7.55 0.47
N GLY A 31 -16.17 6.32 0.22
CA GLY A 31 -15.70 5.40 1.26
C GLY A 31 -14.48 5.92 2.03
N ILE A 32 -13.52 6.52 1.34
CA ILE A 32 -12.26 6.98 1.97
C ILE A 32 -12.38 8.36 2.58
N LEU A 33 -12.98 9.32 1.88
CA LEU A 33 -12.97 10.74 2.25
C LEU A 33 -14.18 11.14 3.10
N TYR A 34 -15.29 10.42 2.99
CA TYR A 34 -16.58 10.81 3.57
C TYR A 34 -17.22 9.69 4.39
N GLU A 35 -16.43 8.73 4.89
CA GLU A 35 -16.88 7.62 5.75
C GLU A 35 -18.05 6.82 5.12
N GLY A 36 -18.08 6.73 3.79
CA GLY A 36 -19.13 6.01 3.04
C GLY A 36 -20.41 6.82 2.81
N LYS A 37 -20.48 8.09 3.22
CA LYS A 37 -21.62 8.97 2.90
C LYS A 37 -21.60 9.33 1.42
N SER A 38 -22.77 9.35 0.78
CA SER A 38 -22.94 9.67 -0.64
C SER A 38 -22.82 11.17 -0.95
N THR A 39 -21.67 11.76 -0.58
CA THR A 39 -21.37 13.20 -0.67
C THR A 39 -20.93 13.60 -2.07
N ILE A 40 -20.07 12.83 -2.74
CA ILE A 40 -19.72 13.04 -4.16
C ILE A 40 -20.89 12.55 -5.02
N LYS A 41 -21.50 13.44 -5.81
CA LYS A 41 -22.60 13.14 -6.74
C LYS A 41 -22.12 12.85 -8.15
N ASN A 42 -21.08 13.54 -8.56
CA ASN A 42 -20.50 13.42 -9.88
C ASN A 42 -19.01 13.74 -9.82
N LEU A 43 -18.26 13.30 -10.81
CA LEU A 43 -16.86 13.68 -10.97
C LEU A 43 -16.49 13.84 -12.44
N GLU A 44 -15.36 14.45 -12.74
CA GLU A 44 -14.79 14.54 -14.08
C GLU A 44 -13.30 14.23 -13.94
N ILE A 45 -12.80 13.29 -14.75
CA ILE A 45 -11.38 12.98 -14.75
C ILE A 45 -10.68 14.06 -15.58
N LEU A 46 -9.92 14.94 -14.91
CA LEU A 46 -9.30 16.10 -15.56
C LEU A 46 -8.12 15.70 -16.43
N ASN A 47 -7.39 14.67 -16.00
CA ASN A 47 -6.30 14.04 -16.75
C ASN A 47 -6.70 12.59 -17.06
N PRO A 48 -7.60 12.37 -18.04
CA PRO A 48 -7.99 11.02 -18.42
C PRO A 48 -6.73 10.25 -18.81
N TYR A 49 -6.60 9.03 -18.29
CA TYR A 49 -5.39 8.22 -18.51
C TYR A 49 -5.11 8.10 -20.01
N GLN A 50 -4.05 8.76 -20.47
CA GLN A 50 -3.45 8.48 -21.77
C GLN A 50 -2.39 7.43 -21.53
N ALA A 51 -2.51 6.28 -22.21
CA ALA A 51 -1.44 5.30 -22.22
C ALA A 51 -0.14 6.01 -22.65
N PRO A 52 0.93 5.97 -21.84
CA PRO A 52 2.17 6.66 -22.17
C PRO A 52 2.66 6.25 -23.56
N LYS A 53 2.99 7.22 -24.42
CA LYS A 53 3.61 6.94 -25.72
C LYS A 53 5.01 6.32 -25.58
N ILE A 54 5.64 6.51 -24.42
CA ILE A 54 6.96 5.98 -24.04
C ILE A 54 6.77 5.20 -22.73
N ARG A 55 7.01 3.89 -22.75
CA ARG A 55 6.97 3.05 -21.54
C ARG A 55 8.18 3.38 -20.66
N GLY A 56 7.95 3.54 -19.35
CA GLY A 56 8.99 3.84 -18.37
C GLY A 56 8.78 5.15 -17.59
N VAL A 57 8.06 6.12 -18.16
CA VAL A 57 7.64 7.35 -17.45
C VAL A 57 6.28 7.10 -16.83
N LYS A 58 6.26 6.88 -15.51
CA LYS A 58 5.02 6.67 -14.74
C LYS A 58 4.60 7.97 -14.07
N ASP A 59 3.76 8.74 -14.75
CA ASP A 59 2.94 9.76 -14.09
C ASP A 59 1.88 9.04 -13.24
N THR A 60 2.13 8.98 -11.93
CA THR A 60 1.33 8.19 -10.98
C THR A 60 0.37 9.10 -10.21
N TYR A 61 -0.34 9.95 -10.94
CA TYR A 61 -1.36 10.85 -10.40
C TYR A 61 -2.65 10.73 -11.20
N LEU A 62 -3.79 10.80 -10.51
CA LEU A 62 -5.12 10.89 -11.11
C LEU A 62 -5.81 12.10 -10.49
N ASP A 63 -6.07 13.11 -11.31
CA ASP A 63 -6.72 14.35 -10.88
C ASP A 63 -8.19 14.31 -11.26
N VAL A 64 -9.04 14.53 -10.27
CA VAL A 64 -10.48 14.41 -10.41
C VAL A 64 -11.16 15.67 -9.92
N LYS A 65 -12.03 16.24 -10.74
CA LYS A 65 -12.92 17.33 -10.35
C LYS A 65 -14.24 16.74 -9.89
N ALA A 66 -14.51 16.78 -8.59
CA ALA A 66 -15.73 16.23 -8.00
C ALA A 66 -16.77 17.32 -7.73
N VAL A 67 -18.03 17.03 -8.00
CA VAL A 67 -19.20 17.83 -7.62
C VAL A 67 -19.86 17.16 -6.42
N LEU A 68 -19.95 17.92 -5.33
CA LEU A 68 -20.54 17.47 -4.06
C LEU A 68 -22.07 17.67 -4.06
N ASP A 69 -22.72 17.11 -3.05
CA ASP A 69 -24.17 17.20 -2.83
C ASP A 69 -24.69 18.62 -2.55
N ASN A 70 -23.81 19.51 -2.09
CA ASN A 70 -24.05 20.93 -1.87
C ASN A 70 -23.67 21.82 -3.07
N GLU A 71 -23.49 21.22 -4.26
CA GLU A 71 -23.08 21.85 -5.51
C GLU A 71 -21.66 22.44 -5.52
N GLN A 72 -20.88 22.28 -4.43
CA GLN A 72 -19.48 22.69 -4.43
C GLN A 72 -18.65 21.78 -5.32
N THR A 73 -17.67 22.38 -5.99
CA THR A 73 -16.68 21.64 -6.78
C THR A 73 -15.36 21.59 -6.02
N VAL A 74 -14.77 20.39 -5.91
CA VAL A 74 -13.44 20.17 -5.33
C VAL A 74 -12.52 19.46 -6.31
N ILE A 75 -11.23 19.71 -6.20
CA ILE A 75 -10.19 18.98 -6.94
C ILE A 75 -9.59 17.95 -5.99
N ILE A 76 -9.57 16.69 -6.41
CA ILE A 76 -9.03 15.56 -5.67
C ILE A 76 -7.85 15.02 -6.47
N GLU A 77 -6.64 15.17 -5.92
CA GLU A 77 -5.42 14.60 -6.48
C GLU A 77 -5.11 13.27 -5.81
N MET A 78 -5.08 12.19 -6.59
CA MET A 78 -4.78 10.85 -6.09
C MET A 78 -3.38 10.43 -6.52
N GLN A 79 -2.52 10.09 -5.56
CA GLN A 79 -1.15 9.60 -5.84
C GLN A 79 -0.96 8.18 -5.30
N VAL A 80 -0.43 7.27 -6.12
CA VAL A 80 0.00 5.96 -5.60
C VAL A 80 1.41 6.12 -5.07
N LEU A 81 1.54 6.15 -3.75
CA LEU A 81 2.82 6.23 -3.05
C LEU A 81 3.63 4.95 -3.34
N ASN A 82 4.53 5.03 -4.32
CA ASN A 82 5.40 3.93 -4.70
C ASN A 82 6.64 3.92 -3.79
N VAL A 83 6.42 3.53 -2.53
CA VAL A 83 7.44 3.48 -1.47
C VAL A 83 8.50 2.41 -1.80
N GLU A 84 9.78 2.83 -1.76
CA GLU A 84 11.02 2.12 -2.16
C GLU A 84 11.13 1.72 -3.65
N GLY A 85 12.09 2.32 -4.38
CA GLY A 85 12.49 1.90 -5.74
C GLY A 85 12.42 2.95 -6.85
N PHE A 86 12.02 4.20 -6.55
CA PHE A 86 11.96 5.30 -7.52
C PHE A 86 13.33 5.59 -8.16
N GLU A 87 14.39 5.64 -7.36
CA GLU A 87 15.76 5.89 -7.83
C GLU A 87 16.27 4.77 -8.76
N LYS A 88 15.95 3.51 -8.46
CA LYS A 88 16.32 2.37 -9.31
C LYS A 88 15.63 2.40 -10.67
N ARG A 89 14.39 2.90 -10.73
CA ARG A 89 13.66 3.02 -12.01
C ARG A 89 14.24 4.10 -12.92
N ILE A 90 14.76 5.19 -12.35
CA ILE A 90 15.48 6.21 -13.12
C ILE A 90 16.74 5.59 -13.74
N LEU A 91 17.55 4.90 -12.91
CA LEU A 91 18.77 4.23 -13.37
C LEU A 91 18.49 3.14 -14.42
N TYR A 92 17.43 2.35 -14.23
CA TYR A 92 17.06 1.27 -15.14
C TYR A 92 16.61 1.81 -16.51
N ASN A 93 15.77 2.85 -16.53
CA ASN A 93 15.35 3.50 -17.78
C ASN A 93 16.53 4.14 -18.53
N GLU A 94 17.51 4.70 -17.82
CA GLU A 94 18.74 5.22 -18.43
C GLU A 94 19.56 4.09 -19.07
N VAL A 95 19.78 2.98 -18.35
CA VAL A 95 20.54 1.83 -18.86
C VAL A 95 19.83 1.14 -20.03
N ALA A 96 18.51 0.97 -19.96
CA ALA A 96 17.72 0.37 -21.03
C ALA A 96 17.71 1.22 -22.31
N ASN A 97 17.62 2.55 -22.18
CA ASN A 97 17.75 3.47 -23.32
C ASN A 97 19.17 3.43 -23.94
N ILE A 98 20.21 3.23 -23.14
CA ILE A 98 21.59 3.08 -23.62
C ILE A 98 21.81 1.73 -24.32
N ALA A 99 21.11 0.67 -23.89
CA ALA A 99 21.36 -0.70 -24.34
C ALA A 99 20.74 -1.08 -25.69
N THR A 100 19.99 -0.20 -26.37
CA THR A 100 19.30 -0.49 -27.66
C THR A 100 18.46 -1.77 -27.64
N LEU A 101 17.91 -2.12 -26.48
CA LEU A 101 17.03 -3.28 -26.35
C LEU A 101 15.78 -3.06 -27.18
N ASN A 102 15.35 -4.11 -27.89
CA ASN A 102 14.09 -4.02 -28.61
C ASN A 102 12.93 -4.13 -27.61
N ARG A 103 11.74 -3.78 -28.10
CA ARG A 103 10.55 -3.58 -27.26
C ARG A 103 10.18 -4.81 -26.42
N GLU A 104 10.31 -6.02 -26.96
CA GLU A 104 9.92 -7.25 -26.26
C GLU A 104 10.90 -7.58 -25.12
N GLU A 105 12.20 -7.41 -25.37
CA GLU A 105 13.25 -7.65 -24.36
C GLU A 105 13.11 -6.72 -23.15
N LEU A 106 12.74 -5.45 -23.39
CA LEU A 106 12.50 -4.49 -22.32
C LEU A 106 11.29 -4.89 -21.48
N GLU A 107 10.20 -5.31 -22.12
CA GLU A 107 8.97 -5.74 -21.44
C GLU A 107 9.21 -6.98 -20.57
N GLU A 108 10.00 -7.95 -21.04
CA GLU A 108 10.37 -9.13 -20.26
C GLU A 108 11.25 -8.79 -19.06
N LEU A 109 12.22 -7.90 -19.23
CA LEU A 109 13.10 -7.47 -18.15
C LEU A 109 12.34 -6.67 -17.08
N GLU A 110 11.42 -5.79 -17.48
CA GLU A 110 10.56 -5.04 -16.54
C GLU A 110 9.67 -5.99 -15.71
N GLN A 111 9.06 -6.98 -16.36
CA GLN A 111 8.24 -7.98 -15.68
C GLN A 111 9.08 -8.79 -14.69
N ARG A 112 10.31 -9.15 -15.08
CA ARG A 112 11.24 -9.88 -14.22
C ARG A 112 11.70 -9.06 -13.03
N GLU A 113 12.02 -7.77 -13.22
CA GLU A 113 12.35 -6.88 -12.11
C GLU A 113 11.18 -6.71 -11.14
N MET A 114 9.96 -6.53 -11.66
CA MET A 114 8.77 -6.42 -10.82
C MET A 114 8.57 -7.65 -9.95
N TYR A 115 8.71 -8.85 -10.54
CA TYR A 115 8.64 -10.10 -9.81
C TYR A 115 9.71 -10.22 -8.72
N LEU A 116 10.96 -9.85 -9.02
CA LEU A 116 12.06 -9.90 -8.06
C LEU A 116 11.87 -8.90 -6.90
N ILE A 117 11.33 -7.70 -7.18
CA ILE A 117 11.00 -6.70 -6.17
C ILE A 117 9.89 -7.22 -5.26
N ASP A 118 8.83 -7.79 -5.82
CA ASP A 118 7.73 -8.36 -5.03
C ASP A 118 8.21 -9.50 -4.14
N GLN A 119 9.05 -10.40 -4.65
CA GLN A 119 9.67 -11.46 -3.83
C GLN A 119 10.52 -10.89 -2.70
N ARG A 120 11.37 -9.90 -2.99
CA ARG A 120 12.23 -9.28 -1.98
C ARG A 120 11.42 -8.58 -0.91
N ASN A 121 10.33 -7.91 -1.29
CA ASN A 121 9.42 -7.26 -0.37
C ASN A 121 8.64 -8.26 0.49
N ALA A 122 8.25 -9.41 -0.08
CA ALA A 122 7.64 -10.49 0.66
C ALA A 122 8.60 -11.06 1.72
N ILE A 123 9.87 -11.29 1.36
CA ILE A 123 10.91 -11.76 2.28
C ILE A 123 11.15 -10.73 3.39
N LYS A 124 11.37 -9.45 3.06
CA LYS A 124 11.54 -8.37 4.06
C LYS A 124 10.38 -8.33 5.05
N ARG A 125 9.14 -8.49 4.57
CA ARG A 125 7.95 -8.53 5.44
C ARG A 125 7.95 -9.75 6.35
N ALA A 126 8.30 -10.92 5.81
CA ALA A 126 8.39 -12.16 6.58
C ALA A 126 9.45 -12.04 7.68
N ASP A 127 10.63 -11.49 7.37
CA ASP A 127 11.70 -11.27 8.34
C ASP A 127 11.24 -10.33 9.47
N LYS A 128 10.68 -9.17 9.11
CA LYS A 128 10.19 -8.19 10.09
C LYS A 128 9.09 -8.78 10.98
N GLN A 129 8.13 -9.50 10.39
CA GLN A 129 7.08 -10.18 11.16
C GLN A 129 7.66 -11.30 12.04
N GLY A 130 8.69 -12.00 11.58
CA GLY A 130 9.39 -13.02 12.35
C GLY A 130 10.08 -12.43 13.58
N GLU A 131 10.81 -11.32 13.41
CA GLU A 131 11.45 -10.58 14.50
C GLU A 131 10.43 -10.06 15.52
N GLU A 132 9.36 -9.40 15.06
CA GLU A 132 8.30 -8.89 15.91
C GLU A 132 7.63 -10.01 16.71
N ARG A 133 7.31 -11.14 16.06
CA ARG A 133 6.74 -12.33 16.73
C ARG A 133 7.71 -12.92 17.76
N GLY A 134 9.00 -13.02 17.43
CA GLY A 134 10.02 -13.55 18.33
C GLY A 134 10.20 -12.68 19.59
N LEU A 135 10.29 -11.37 19.41
CA LEU A 135 10.37 -10.41 20.53
C LEU A 135 9.11 -10.48 21.40
N ARG A 136 7.94 -10.54 20.77
CA ARG A 136 6.65 -10.65 21.45
C ARG A 136 6.57 -11.95 22.26
N GLN A 137 6.94 -13.08 21.68
CA GLN A 137 6.92 -14.39 22.35
C GLN A 137 7.88 -14.42 23.54
N LYS A 138 9.10 -13.89 23.38
CA LYS A 138 10.06 -13.74 24.48
C LYS A 138 9.51 -12.87 25.60
N SER A 139 8.81 -11.78 25.26
CA SER A 139 8.21 -10.87 26.25
C SER A 139 7.10 -11.58 27.05
N LEU A 140 6.28 -12.39 26.39
CA LEU A 140 5.26 -13.23 27.04
C LEU A 140 5.88 -14.31 27.95
N GLU A 141 6.95 -14.97 27.51
CA GLU A 141 7.66 -15.96 28.35
C GLU A 141 8.29 -15.33 29.60
N ILE A 142 8.87 -14.14 29.48
CA ILE A 142 9.41 -13.39 30.62
C ILE A 142 8.27 -12.99 31.55
N ALA A 143 7.18 -12.44 31.02
CA ALA A 143 6.01 -12.06 31.81
C ALA A 143 5.47 -13.25 32.61
N ALA A 144 5.27 -14.41 31.97
CA ALA A 144 4.76 -15.62 32.61
C ALA A 144 5.61 -16.09 33.80
N LYS A 145 6.95 -15.98 33.69
CA LYS A 145 7.88 -16.32 34.79
C LYS A 145 7.86 -15.32 35.94
N LEU A 146 7.47 -14.07 35.67
CA LEU A 146 7.44 -13.00 36.66
C LEU A 146 6.09 -12.86 37.38
N LEU A 147 5.02 -13.48 36.87
CA LEU A 147 3.66 -13.40 37.44
C LEU A 147 3.57 -13.79 38.92
N ASP A 148 4.44 -14.69 39.39
CA ASP A 148 4.47 -15.13 40.80
C ASP A 148 5.35 -14.24 41.69
N ILE A 149 6.10 -13.31 41.09
CA ILE A 149 7.19 -12.57 41.76
C ILE A 149 6.88 -11.07 41.82
N LEU A 150 6.29 -10.52 40.75
CA LEU A 150 6.07 -9.09 40.57
C LEU A 150 4.60 -8.75 40.33
N ASP A 151 4.24 -7.51 40.62
CA ASP A 151 2.92 -6.97 40.29
C ASP A 151 2.79 -6.69 38.78
N GLU A 152 1.54 -6.63 38.31
CA GLU A 152 1.20 -6.49 36.88
C GLU A 152 1.78 -5.22 36.24
N ALA A 153 1.88 -4.12 37.00
CA ALA A 153 2.44 -2.87 36.51
C ALA A 153 3.96 -2.96 36.31
N SER A 154 4.68 -3.58 37.25
CA SER A 154 6.11 -3.86 37.10
C SER A 154 6.39 -4.79 35.92
N ILE A 155 5.57 -5.83 35.71
CA ILE A 155 5.71 -6.77 34.59
C ILE A 155 5.47 -6.06 33.25
N SER A 156 4.42 -5.23 33.17
CA SER A 156 4.13 -4.42 31.99
C SER A 156 5.31 -3.51 31.62
N GLN A 157 5.89 -2.82 32.60
CA GLN A 157 7.05 -1.94 32.36
C GLN A 157 8.29 -2.70 31.88
N ILE A 158 8.59 -3.86 32.46
CA ILE A 158 9.79 -4.64 32.11
C ILE A 158 9.66 -5.30 30.73
N THR A 159 8.47 -5.81 30.41
CA THR A 159 8.26 -6.64 29.22
C THR A 159 7.74 -5.84 28.02
N GLY A 160 7.30 -4.60 28.23
CA GLY A 160 6.67 -3.78 27.19
C GLY A 160 5.28 -4.27 26.78
N LEU A 161 4.71 -5.25 27.48
CA LEU A 161 3.33 -5.70 27.30
C LEU A 161 2.38 -4.67 27.93
N SER A 162 1.17 -4.54 27.37
CA SER A 162 0.12 -3.74 28.01
C SER A 162 -0.36 -4.41 29.31
N LEU A 163 -0.89 -3.61 30.25
CA LEU A 163 -1.48 -4.13 31.49
C LEU A 163 -2.56 -5.19 31.22
N GLU A 164 -3.42 -4.95 30.23
CA GLU A 164 -4.46 -5.90 29.82
C GLU A 164 -3.89 -7.24 29.34
N GLU A 165 -2.75 -7.21 28.64
CA GLU A 165 -2.08 -8.44 28.19
C GLU A 165 -1.49 -9.23 29.34
N VAL A 166 -0.92 -8.54 30.33
CA VAL A 166 -0.40 -9.18 31.55
C VAL A 166 -1.54 -9.78 32.38
N GLN A 167 -2.67 -9.07 32.48
CA GLN A 167 -3.87 -9.56 33.17
C GLN A 167 -4.45 -10.81 32.51
N ARG A 168 -4.63 -10.79 31.18
CA ARG A 168 -5.08 -11.98 30.45
C ARG A 168 -4.14 -13.16 30.65
N LEU A 169 -2.82 -12.92 30.61
CA LEU A 169 -1.82 -13.97 30.83
C LEU A 169 -1.91 -14.59 32.23
N LYS A 170 -2.34 -13.81 33.22
CA LYS A 170 -2.58 -14.28 34.59
C LYS A 170 -3.89 -15.06 34.74
N GLU A 171 -4.93 -14.68 33.99
CA GLU A 171 -6.23 -15.36 33.95
C GLU A 171 -6.19 -16.69 33.19
N GLU A 172 -5.31 -16.82 32.18
CA GLU A 172 -5.14 -18.02 31.36
C GLU A 172 -4.28 -19.12 32.00
N ARG A 173 -3.79 -18.91 33.22
CA ARG A 173 -2.88 -19.80 33.94
C ARG A 173 -3.60 -20.71 34.94
#